data_AF-A0AA43M006-F1
#
_entry.id   AF-A0AA43M006-F1
#
_cell.length_a   1.000
_cell.length_b   1.000
_cell.length_c   1.000
_cell.angle_alpha   90.00
_cell.angle_beta   90.00
_cell.angle_gamma   90.00
#
_symmetry.space_group_name_H-M   'P 1'
#
loop_
_entity.id
_entity.type
_entity.pdbx_description
1 polymer ?
#
loop_
_entity_poly.entity_id
_entity_poly.type
_entity_poly.pdbx_seq_one_letter_code
_entity_poly.pdbx_strand_id
1 'polypeptide(L)'
;MGAPDIADIELGKFPDFLAGEPQLEPLNDMAEPYKGTVVQSQLDLYAKEGQIYGLSTHVGATVAFYNTEILDAAGVDYKSIVTWDDFKKAGIQVYEKTGKYMGTADTSAIWQASLLLARQ
;
A
#
# COMPACT_ATOMS: atom_id res chain seq x y z
N MET A 1 8.93 -30.07 15.08
CA MET A 1 8.61 -28.71 15.55
C MET A 1 7.22 -28.39 15.05
N GLY A 2 6.31 -27.92 15.91
CA GLY A 2 4.93 -27.59 15.53
C GLY A 2 4.88 -26.19 14.90
N ALA A 3 4.11 -26.05 13.82
CA ALA A 3 3.76 -24.75 13.26
C ALA A 3 2.79 -24.03 14.21
N PRO A 4 2.74 -22.69 14.21
CA PRO A 4 1.72 -21.95 14.95
C PRO A 4 0.34 -22.17 14.32
N ASP A 5 -0.72 -22.06 15.13
CA ASP A 5 -2.10 -22.16 14.65
C ASP A 5 -2.50 -20.99 13.74
N ILE A 6 -1.88 -19.81 13.94
CA ILE A 6 -2.09 -18.59 13.16
C ILE A 6 -0.73 -17.94 12.88
N ALA A 7 -0.52 -17.51 11.63
CA ALA A 7 0.66 -16.77 11.23
C ALA A 7 0.27 -15.54 10.40
N ASP A 8 0.99 -14.43 10.61
CA ASP A 8 0.98 -13.32 9.68
C ASP A 8 1.93 -13.65 8.51
N ILE A 9 1.43 -13.55 7.28
CA ILE A 9 2.16 -13.85 6.06
C ILE A 9 2.10 -12.60 5.19
N GLU A 10 3.27 -12.04 4.90
CA GLU A 10 3.42 -10.87 4.03
C GLU A 10 2.82 -11.16 2.64
N LEU A 11 2.08 -10.19 2.09
CA LEU A 11 1.30 -10.36 0.86
C LEU A 11 2.16 -10.84 -0.33
N GLY A 12 3.35 -10.27 -0.51
CA GLY A 12 4.30 -10.66 -1.55
C GLY A 12 4.89 -12.06 -1.39
N LYS A 13 4.79 -12.67 -0.21
CA LYS A 13 5.17 -14.07 0.06
C LYS A 13 4.02 -15.05 -0.02
N PHE A 14 2.78 -14.59 0.10
CA PHE A 14 1.61 -15.45 0.10
C PHE A 14 1.50 -16.40 -1.11
N PRO A 15 1.84 -15.98 -2.36
CA PRO A 15 1.82 -16.89 -3.51
C PRO A 15 2.70 -18.14 -3.36
N ASP A 16 3.81 -18.04 -2.63
CA ASP A 16 4.70 -19.18 -2.38
C ASP A 16 4.00 -20.25 -1.51
N PHE A 17 3.10 -19.84 -0.62
CA PHE A 17 2.31 -20.74 0.24
C PHE A 17 1.10 -21.36 -0.49
N LEU A 18 0.72 -20.81 -1.64
CA LEU A 18 -0.30 -21.37 -2.51
C LEU A 18 0.28 -22.30 -3.59
N ALA A 19 1.61 -22.39 -3.72
CA ALA A 19 2.27 -23.25 -4.69
C ALA A 19 2.03 -24.74 -4.39
N GLY A 20 1.84 -25.56 -5.43
CA GLY A 20 1.59 -26.99 -5.26
C GLY A 20 0.29 -27.28 -4.51
N GLU A 21 0.34 -28.14 -3.50
CA GLU A 21 -0.79 -28.37 -2.58
C GLU A 21 -0.65 -27.42 -1.38
N PRO A 22 -1.54 -26.43 -1.22
CA PRO A 22 -1.49 -25.50 -0.10
C PRO A 22 -1.48 -26.24 1.24
N GLN A 23 -0.55 -25.86 2.12
CA GLN A 23 -0.44 -26.43 3.47
C GLN A 23 -1.20 -25.58 4.52
N LEU A 24 -1.93 -24.57 4.05
CA LEU A 24 -2.77 -23.71 4.87
C LEU A 24 -4.19 -24.28 4.94
N GLU A 25 -4.85 -24.08 6.07
CA GLU A 25 -6.26 -24.47 6.24
C GLU A 25 -7.16 -23.60 5.34
N PRO A 26 -8.12 -24.18 4.61
CA PRO A 26 -9.15 -23.41 3.94
C PRO A 26 -10.03 -22.65 4.94
N LEU A 27 -10.17 -21.35 4.74
CA LEU A 27 -10.92 -20.41 5.60
C LEU A 27 -12.25 -19.99 4.99
N ASN A 28 -12.80 -20.75 4.04
CA ASN A 28 -14.02 -20.42 3.31
C ASN A 28 -15.21 -20.12 4.24
N ASP A 29 -15.42 -20.97 5.26
CA ASP A 29 -16.50 -20.81 6.24
C ASP A 29 -16.34 -19.52 7.06
N MET A 30 -15.10 -19.12 7.34
CA MET A 30 -14.78 -17.89 8.06
C MET A 30 -14.96 -16.66 7.15
N ALA A 31 -14.71 -16.78 5.86
CA ALA A 31 -14.85 -15.70 4.88
C ALA A 31 -16.30 -15.45 4.47
N GLU A 32 -17.16 -16.49 4.46
CA GLU A 32 -18.53 -16.45 3.95
C GLU A 32 -19.37 -15.27 4.49
N PRO A 33 -19.39 -14.98 5.81
CA PRO A 33 -20.19 -13.88 6.36
C PRO A 33 -19.76 -12.49 5.85
N TYR A 34 -18.54 -12.37 5.35
CA TYR A 34 -17.90 -11.09 5.00
C TYR A 34 -17.80 -10.85 3.50
N LYS A 35 -18.16 -11.82 2.65
CA LYS A 35 -18.10 -11.68 1.18
C LYS A 35 -18.89 -10.50 0.63
N GLY A 36 -19.98 -10.11 1.30
CA GLY A 36 -20.78 -8.94 0.93
C GLY A 36 -20.21 -7.59 1.39
N THR A 37 -19.24 -7.59 2.29
CA THR A 37 -18.66 -6.38 2.91
C THR A 37 -17.21 -6.14 2.54
N VAL A 38 -16.46 -7.19 2.23
CA VAL A 38 -15.06 -7.13 1.83
C VAL A 38 -14.98 -6.98 0.31
N VAL A 39 -14.05 -6.15 -0.16
CA VAL A 39 -13.79 -5.99 -1.60
C VAL A 39 -13.31 -7.34 -2.16
N GLN A 40 -13.96 -7.86 -3.20
CA GLN A 40 -13.66 -9.19 -3.76
C GLN A 40 -12.17 -9.38 -4.09
N SER A 41 -11.50 -8.35 -4.61
CA SER A 41 -10.07 -8.42 -4.92
C SER A 41 -9.21 -8.73 -3.70
N GLN A 42 -9.63 -8.39 -2.48
CA GLN A 42 -8.93 -8.76 -1.25
C GLN A 42 -9.04 -10.26 -0.95
N LEU A 43 -10.18 -10.88 -1.26
CA LEU A 43 -10.35 -12.33 -1.08
C LEU A 43 -9.57 -13.09 -2.15
N ASP A 44 -9.56 -12.58 -3.38
CA ASP A 44 -8.89 -13.21 -4.51
C ASP A 44 -7.37 -13.29 -4.32
N LEU A 45 -6.76 -12.33 -3.61
CA LEU A 45 -5.32 -12.34 -3.30
C LEU A 45 -4.87 -13.57 -2.51
N TYR A 46 -5.76 -14.16 -1.72
CA TYR A 46 -5.47 -15.29 -0.84
C TYR A 46 -6.16 -16.58 -1.29
N ALA A 47 -6.70 -16.59 -2.51
CA ALA A 47 -7.48 -17.70 -3.01
C ALA A 47 -6.72 -18.56 -4.04
N LYS A 48 -6.98 -19.87 -4.01
CA LYS A 48 -6.57 -20.80 -5.05
C LYS A 48 -7.68 -21.82 -5.29
N GLU A 49 -8.05 -22.01 -6.56
CA GLU A 49 -9.06 -23.01 -6.98
C GLU A 49 -10.40 -22.88 -6.22
N GLY A 50 -10.80 -21.64 -5.91
CA GLY A 50 -12.05 -21.35 -5.20
C GLY A 50 -12.00 -21.53 -3.68
N GLN A 51 -10.85 -21.96 -3.12
CA GLN A 51 -10.60 -21.99 -1.68
C GLN A 51 -9.83 -20.74 -1.25
N ILE A 52 -10.20 -20.17 -0.09
CA ILE A 52 -9.56 -18.99 0.50
C ILE A 52 -8.65 -19.47 1.62
N TYR A 53 -7.36 -19.19 1.56
CA TYR A 53 -6.37 -19.69 2.52
C TYR A 53 -5.84 -18.61 3.48
N GLY A 54 -6.29 -17.38 3.31
CA GLY A 54 -5.87 -16.24 4.12
C GLY A 54 -6.95 -15.17 4.16
N LEU A 55 -6.94 -14.39 5.24
CA LEU A 55 -7.86 -13.28 5.45
C LEU A 55 -7.06 -12.00 5.63
N SER A 56 -7.40 -10.98 4.84
CA SER A 56 -6.75 -9.67 4.94
C SER A 56 -7.05 -9.03 6.30
N THR A 57 -6.00 -8.59 7.01
CA THR A 57 -6.13 -7.83 8.25
C THR A 57 -6.16 -6.32 8.01
N HIS A 58 -5.72 -5.86 6.83
CA HIS A 58 -5.64 -4.45 6.49
C HIS A 58 -5.67 -4.24 4.98
N VAL A 59 -6.31 -3.14 4.56
CA VAL A 59 -6.23 -2.64 3.18
C VAL A 59 -5.32 -1.43 3.19
N GLY A 60 -4.20 -1.52 2.47
CA GLY A 60 -3.29 -0.39 2.29
C GLY A 60 -3.86 0.62 1.30
N ALA A 61 -3.97 1.88 1.71
CA ALA A 61 -4.21 3.00 0.81
C ALA A 61 -2.93 3.83 0.69
N THR A 62 -2.50 4.12 -0.54
CA THR A 62 -1.42 5.06 -0.77
C THR A 62 -1.88 6.47 -0.42
N VAL A 63 -1.19 7.12 0.51
CA VAL A 63 -1.47 8.49 0.95
C VAL A 63 -0.19 9.33 0.93
N ALA A 64 -0.33 10.65 0.79
CA ALA A 64 0.77 11.58 0.93
C ALA A 64 0.77 12.21 2.33
N PHE A 65 1.87 12.06 3.06
CA PHE A 65 2.09 12.72 4.34
C PHE A 65 2.89 14.00 4.13
N TYR A 66 2.46 15.10 4.73
CA TYR A 66 3.11 16.40 4.61
C TYR A 66 3.50 16.94 5.99
N ASN A 67 4.67 17.57 6.07
CA ASN A 67 5.03 18.40 7.23
C ASN A 67 4.42 19.79 7.05
N THR A 68 3.33 20.07 7.75
CA THR A 68 2.58 21.33 7.59
C THR A 68 3.40 22.55 8.00
N GLU A 69 4.28 22.46 8.99
CA GLU A 69 5.13 23.60 9.40
C GLU A 69 6.06 24.06 8.28
N ILE A 70 6.63 23.12 7.52
CA ILE A 70 7.49 23.43 6.36
C ILE A 70 6.66 24.04 5.23
N LEU A 71 5.47 23.49 4.98
CA LEU A 71 4.58 23.98 3.93
C LEU A 71 4.07 25.39 4.23
N ASP A 72 3.67 25.65 5.47
CA ASP A 72 3.20 26.94 5.94
C ASP A 72 4.29 28.01 5.82
N ALA A 73 5.53 27.69 6.22
CA ALA A 73 6.69 28.58 6.04
C ALA A 73 6.97 28.91 4.56
N ALA A 74 6.60 28.01 3.65
CA ALA A 74 6.70 28.21 2.21
C ALA A 74 5.42 28.83 1.59
N GLY A 75 4.33 28.97 2.34
CA GLY A 75 3.02 29.38 1.81
C GLY A 75 2.46 28.39 0.78
N VAL A 76 2.56 27.09 1.04
CA VAL A 76 2.01 26.00 0.21
C VAL A 76 0.83 25.38 0.93
N ASP A 77 -0.35 25.32 0.29
CA ASP A 77 -1.48 24.52 0.78
C ASP A 77 -1.41 23.12 0.17
N TYR A 78 -1.22 22.10 1.00
CA TYR A 78 -1.15 20.71 0.51
C TYR A 78 -2.45 20.25 -0.17
N LYS A 79 -3.60 20.88 0.13
CA LYS A 79 -4.89 20.54 -0.48
C LYS A 79 -4.97 20.95 -1.96
N SER A 80 -4.10 21.85 -2.42
CA SER A 80 -3.99 22.20 -3.83
C SER A 80 -3.06 21.27 -4.61
N ILE A 81 -2.37 20.33 -3.94
CA ILE A 81 -1.49 19.36 -4.59
C ILE A 81 -2.33 18.17 -5.05
N VAL A 82 -2.75 18.19 -6.32
CA VAL A 82 -3.60 17.14 -6.89
C VAL A 82 -2.82 16.26 -7.86
N THR A 83 -1.88 16.85 -8.59
CA THR A 83 -1.08 16.17 -9.61
C THR A 83 0.39 16.06 -9.22
N TRP A 84 1.14 15.20 -9.92
CA TRP A 84 2.59 15.12 -9.77
C TRP A 84 3.30 16.43 -10.16
N ASP A 85 2.74 17.19 -11.12
CA ASP A 85 3.26 18.50 -11.46
C ASP A 85 3.04 19.52 -10.34
N ASP A 86 1.89 19.47 -9.65
CA ASP A 86 1.66 20.30 -8.46
C ASP A 86 2.63 19.92 -7.35
N PHE A 87 2.87 18.62 -7.14
CA PHE A 87 3.83 18.13 -6.16
C PHE A 87 5.25 18.63 -6.48
N LYS A 88 5.67 18.58 -7.74
CA LYS A 88 6.97 19.11 -8.18
C LYS A 88 7.08 20.62 -7.96
N LYS A 89 6.07 21.40 -8.35
CA LYS A 89 6.05 22.86 -8.16
C LYS A 89 6.09 23.23 -6.68
N ALA A 90 5.29 22.57 -5.85
CA ALA A 90 5.29 22.74 -4.40
C ALA A 90 6.66 22.43 -3.79
N GLY A 91 7.31 21.33 -4.23
CA GLY A 91 8.63 20.96 -3.75
C GLY A 91 9.71 22.00 -4.09
N ILE A 92 9.67 22.56 -5.30
CA ILE A 92 10.58 23.65 -5.71
C ILE A 92 10.34 24.89 -4.83
N GLN A 93 9.09 25.33 -4.67
CA GLN A 93 8.74 26.49 -3.85
C GLN A 93 9.17 26.32 -2.39
N VAL A 94 8.98 25.14 -1.82
CA VAL A 94 9.41 24.82 -0.45
C VAL A 94 10.93 24.95 -0.31
N TYR A 95 11.69 24.40 -1.26
CA TYR A 95 13.15 24.49 -1.23
C TYR A 95 13.64 25.93 -1.38
N GLU A 96 13.12 26.68 -2.33
CA GLU A 96 13.52 28.08 -2.57
C GLU A 96 13.25 28.99 -1.37
N LYS A 97 12.14 28.77 -0.64
CA LYS A 97 11.75 29.61 0.50
C LYS A 97 12.36 29.18 1.83
N THR A 98 12.66 27.90 2.01
CA THR A 98 13.02 27.36 3.33
C THR A 98 14.37 26.64 3.36
N GLY A 99 14.95 26.32 2.21
CA GLY A 99 16.12 25.44 2.08
C GLY A 99 15.85 23.97 2.45
N LYS A 100 14.61 23.60 2.76
CA LYS A 100 14.21 22.24 3.14
C LYS A 100 13.62 21.49 1.96
N TYR A 101 13.73 20.16 1.96
CA TYR A 101 13.14 19.31 0.92
C TYR A 101 11.74 18.84 1.34
N MET A 102 10.80 18.84 0.40
CA MET A 102 9.42 18.37 0.61
C MET A 102 9.29 16.84 0.52
N GLY A 103 10.26 16.18 -0.11
CA GLY A 103 10.25 14.73 -0.29
C GLY A 103 11.64 14.18 -0.56
N THR A 104 11.71 12.85 -0.67
CA THR A 104 12.94 12.10 -0.95
C THR A 104 12.82 11.38 -2.30
N ALA A 105 13.93 11.23 -3.01
CA ALA A 105 14.03 10.28 -4.12
C ALA A 105 14.58 8.96 -3.56
N ASP A 106 13.70 8.12 -3.02
CA ASP A 106 14.11 6.81 -2.50
C ASP A 106 14.39 5.85 -3.67
N THR A 107 15.50 5.14 -3.59
CA THR A 107 15.92 4.12 -4.57
C THR A 107 15.72 2.69 -4.05
N SER A 108 15.42 2.53 -2.77
CA SER A 108 15.16 1.23 -2.13
C SER A 108 13.69 0.78 -2.29
N ALA A 109 12.77 1.74 -2.44
CA ALA A 109 11.34 1.52 -2.59
C ALA A 109 10.90 1.67 -4.06
N ILE A 110 11.01 0.58 -4.85
CA ILE A 110 10.68 0.62 -6.30
C ILE A 110 9.23 1.06 -6.60
N TRP A 111 8.31 0.83 -5.65
CA TRP A 111 6.91 1.23 -5.77
C TRP A 111 6.74 2.74 -5.95
N GLN A 112 7.61 3.56 -5.37
CA GLN A 112 7.55 5.01 -5.48
C GLN A 112 7.85 5.46 -6.92
N ALA A 113 8.84 4.84 -7.56
CA ALA A 113 9.14 5.03 -8.98
C ALA A 113 7.99 4.51 -9.87
N SER A 114 7.41 3.35 -9.56
CA SER A 114 6.26 2.83 -10.30
C SER A 114 5.05 3.77 -10.27
N LEU A 115 4.75 4.40 -9.12
CA LEU A 115 3.66 5.37 -9.01
C LEU A 115 3.88 6.64 -9.83
N LEU A 116 5.14 7.10 -9.92
CA LEU A 116 5.53 8.23 -10.76
C LEU A 116 5.39 7.90 -12.25
N LEU A 117 5.82 6.69 -12.66
CA LEU A 117 5.79 6.25 -14.05
C LEU A 117 4.39 5.89 -14.55
N ALA A 118 3.53 5.32 -13.70
CA ALA A 118 2.18 4.90 -14.08
C ALA A 118 1.21 6.05 -14.42
N ARG A 119 1.68 7.31 -14.30
CA ARG A 119 0.90 8.53 -14.53
C ARG A 119 1.53 9.44 -15.61
N GLN A 120 2.49 8.93 -16.39
CA GLN A 120 3.05 9.58 -17.59
C GLN A 120 2.21 9.31 -18.83
#